data_AF-A0A970G8N6-F1
#
_entry.id   AF-A0A970G8N6-F1
#
_cell.length_a   1.000
_cell.length_b   1.000
_cell.length_c   1.000
_cell.angle_alpha   90.00
_cell.angle_beta   90.00
_cell.angle_gamma   90.00
#
_symmetry.space_group_name_H-M   'P 1'
#
loop_
_entity.id
_entity.type
_entity.pdbx_description
1 polymer ?
#
loop_
_entity_poly.entity_id
_entity_poly.type
_entity_poly.pdbx_seq_one_letter_code
_entity_poly.pdbx_strand_id
1 'polypeptide(L)' 'FYRIVVADARSPRDGRFIEEIGYYDPTTTPATIKIDEEKALKWLTNGAKPSDTVKSILQKQGVIAKFTASRK' A
#
# COMPACT_ATOMS: atom_id res chain seq x y z
N PHE A 1 -10.15 -11.42 -1.95
CA PHE A 1 -10.30 -9.95 -1.92
C PHE A 1 -9.79 -9.37 -0.60
N TYR A 2 -8.69 -8.63 -0.65
CA TYR A 2 -8.06 -7.94 0.49
C TYR A 2 -7.96 -6.44 0.19
N ARG A 3 -8.25 -5.59 1.17
CA ARG A 3 -8.10 -4.13 1.03
C ARG A 3 -6.74 -3.70 1.53
N ILE A 4 -6.09 -2.81 0.79
CA ILE A 4 -4.84 -2.17 1.20
C ILE A 4 -5.23 -0.84 1.83
N VAL A 5 -5.12 -0.79 3.15
CA VAL A 5 -5.52 0.36 3.96
C VAL A 5 -4.34 0.90 4.75
N VAL A 6 -4.38 2.20 5.02
CA VAL A 6 -3.50 2.88 5.96
C VAL A 6 -4.25 2.96 7.29
N ALA A 7 -3.64 2.40 8.34
CA ALA A 7 -4.20 2.37 9.68
C ALA A 7 -3.10 2.55 10.74
N ASP A 8 -3.48 2.92 11.96
CA ASP A 8 -2.57 2.90 13.12
C ASP A 8 -2.28 1.44 13.49
N ALA A 9 -1.02 1.11 13.76
CA ALA A 9 -0.57 -0.24 14.10
C ALA A 9 -1.26 -0.85 15.35
N ARG A 10 -1.82 -0.01 16.23
CA ARG A 10 -2.57 -0.44 17.41
C ARG A 10 -4.03 -0.77 17.11
N SER A 11 -4.52 -0.40 15.94
CA SER A 11 -5.91 -0.67 15.55
C SER A 11 -6.08 -2.15 15.21
N PRO A 12 -7.23 -2.76 15.54
CA PRO A 12 -7.50 -4.13 15.15
C PRO A 12 -7.55 -4.25 13.63
N ARG A 13 -7.23 -5.45 13.10
CA ARG A 13 -7.12 -5.72 11.65
C ARG A 13 -8.32 -5.22 10.85
N ASP A 14 -9.52 -5.49 11.34
CA ASP A 14 -10.78 -5.16 10.67
C ASP A 14 -11.43 -3.90 11.29
N GLY A 15 -10.63 -3.08 11.96
CA GLY A 15 -11.07 -1.89 12.69
C GLY A 15 -11.13 -0.61 11.85
N ARG A 16 -11.10 0.52 12.55
CA ARG A 16 -11.05 1.84 11.92
C ARG A 16 -9.72 2.02 11.20
N PHE A 17 -9.79 2.27 9.89
CA PHE A 17 -8.65 2.70 9.08
C PHE A 17 -8.74 4.20 8.79
N ILE A 18 -7.61 4.79 8.42
CA ILE A 18 -7.49 6.21 8.09
C ILE A 18 -7.93 6.42 6.64
N GLU A 19 -7.32 5.67 5.73
CA GLU A 19 -7.57 5.79 4.29
C GLU A 19 -7.36 4.46 3.57
N GLU A 20 -8.18 4.17 2.57
CA GLU A 20 -8.00 3.06 1.65
C GLU A 20 -7.21 3.51 0.42
N ILE A 21 -6.12 2.80 0.12
CA ILE A 21 -5.19 3.14 -0.97
C ILE A 21 -5.21 2.11 -2.10
N GLY A 22 -5.98 1.02 -1.97
CA GLY A 22 -6.09 0.01 -3.01
C GLY A 22 -6.68 -1.30 -2.52
N TYR A 23 -6.61 -2.30 -3.39
CA TYR A 23 -6.99 -3.68 -3.08
C TYR A 23 -6.10 -4.69 -3.79
N TYR A 24 -6.09 -5.89 -3.24
CA TYR A 24 -5.37 -7.05 -3.71
C TYR A 24 -6.29 -8.26 -3.75
N ASP A 25 -6.41 -8.91 -4.90
CA ASP A 25 -7.15 -10.14 -5.04
C ASP A 25 -6.25 -11.30 -5.49
N PRO A 26 -5.90 -12.24 -4.60
CA PRO A 26 -5.08 -13.40 -4.96
C PRO A 26 -5.86 -14.52 -5.67
N THR A 27 -7.20 -14.47 -5.68
CA THR A 27 -8.03 -15.53 -6.27
C THR A 27 -8.11 -15.44 -7.79
N THR A 28 -7.72 -14.30 -8.37
CA THR A 28 -7.66 -14.12 -9.83
C THR A 28 -6.29 -14.55 -10.35
N THR A 29 -6.26 -15.10 -11.57
CA THR A 29 -5.02 -15.46 -12.27
C THR A 29 -4.95 -14.65 -13.57
N PRO A 30 -4.08 -13.62 -13.67
CA PRO A 30 -3.11 -13.14 -12.69
C PRO A 30 -3.75 -12.37 -11.52
N ALA A 31 -3.06 -12.34 -10.36
CA ALA A 31 -3.57 -11.68 -9.16
C ALA A 31 -3.86 -10.19 -9.43
N THR A 32 -5.08 -9.77 -9.14
CA THR A 32 -5.53 -8.40 -9.41
C THR A 32 -4.98 -7.48 -8.32
N ILE A 33 -4.13 -6.54 -8.71
CA ILE A 33 -3.59 -5.52 -7.82
C ILE A 33 -4.02 -4.16 -8.37
N LYS A 34 -4.67 -3.36 -7.53
CA LYS A 34 -4.96 -1.97 -7.86
C LYS A 34 -4.57 -1.08 -6.69
N ILE A 35 -3.68 -0.13 -6.94
CA ILE A 35 -3.17 0.82 -5.95
C ILE A 35 -3.27 2.22 -6.54
N ASP A 36 -3.69 3.17 -5.71
CA ASP A 36 -3.59 4.59 -5.98
C ASP A 36 -2.17 5.06 -5.65
N GLU A 37 -1.39 5.32 -6.70
CA GLU A 37 0.02 5.70 -6.56
C GLU A 37 0.21 7.06 -5.88
N GLU A 38 -0.67 8.03 -6.13
CA GLU A 38 -0.55 9.37 -5.53
C GLU A 38 -0.75 9.31 -4.02
N LYS A 39 -1.79 8.58 -3.58
CA LYS A 39 -2.05 8.37 -2.16
C LYS A 39 -0.93 7.58 -1.49
N ALA A 40 -0.45 6.53 -2.15
CA ALA A 40 0.64 5.72 -1.62
C ALA A 40 1.93 6.55 -1.44
N LEU A 41 2.29 7.37 -2.43
CA LEU A 41 3.47 8.26 -2.35
C LEU A 41 3.31 9.31 -1.24
N LYS A 42 2.14 9.91 -1.10
CA LYS A 42 1.83 10.86 -0.03
C LYS A 42 2.05 10.23 1.35
N TRP A 43 1.50 9.05 1.59
CA TRP A 43 1.64 8.36 2.88
C TRP A 43 3.08 7.90 3.15
N LEU A 44 3.80 7.41 2.14
CA LEU A 44 5.22 7.06 2.27
C LEU A 44 6.08 8.29 2.62
N THR A 45 5.77 9.45 2.02
CA THR A 45 6.45 10.72 2.30
C THR A 45 6.15 11.23 3.72
N ASN A 46 4.92 11.01 4.19
CA ASN A 46 4.51 11.33 5.56
C ASN A 46 5.06 10.34 6.61
N GLY A 47 5.82 9.32 6.22
CA GLY A 47 6.49 8.38 7.13
C GLY A 47 5.73 7.09 7.41
N ALA A 48 4.70 6.75 6.62
CA ALA A 48 4.03 5.46 6.73
C ALA A 48 5.01 4.30 6.47
N LYS A 49 4.95 3.26 7.32
CA LYS A 49 5.75 2.04 7.16
C LYS A 49 4.88 0.93 6.56
N PRO A 50 5.15 0.46 5.33
CA PRO A 50 4.40 -0.64 4.73
C PRO A 50 4.76 -1.97 5.41
N SER A 51 3.80 -2.89 5.47
CA SER A 51 4.04 -4.29 5.85
C SER A 51 4.78 -5.05 4.73
N ASP A 52 5.38 -6.20 5.03
CA ASP A 52 6.24 -6.93 4.09
C ASP A 52 5.53 -7.30 2.78
N THR A 53 4.26 -7.74 2.87
CA THR A 53 3.45 -8.05 1.69
C THR A 53 3.14 -6.80 0.88
N VAL A 54 2.71 -5.72 1.56
CA VAL A 54 2.38 -4.45 0.90
C VAL A 54 3.62 -3.83 0.26
N LYS A 55 4.79 -3.93 0.89
CA LYS A 55 6.07 -3.50 0.34
C LYS A 55 6.38 -4.23 -0.96
N SER A 56 6.21 -5.55 -1.00
CA SER A 56 6.41 -6.36 -2.21
C SER A 56 5.46 -5.94 -3.34
N ILE A 57 4.20 -5.64 -3.01
CA ILE A 57 3.21 -5.14 -3.98
C ILE A 57 3.60 -3.75 -4.48
N LEU A 58 3.95 -2.81 -3.60
CA LEU A 58 4.37 -1.45 -3.97
C LEU A 58 5.68 -1.44 -4.79
N GLN A 59 6.57 -2.40 -4.56
CA GLN A 59 7.75 -2.61 -5.40
C GLN A 59 7.37 -3.08 -6.80
N LYS A 60 6.46 -4.06 -6.92
CA LYS A 60 5.95 -4.53 -8.23
C LYS A 60 5.25 -3.43 -9.03
N GLN A 61 4.59 -2.51 -8.33
CA GLN A 61 3.94 -1.33 -8.94
C GLN A 61 4.89 -0.15 -9.17
N GLY A 62 6.18 -0.26 -8.79
CA GLY A 62 7.16 0.82 -9.00
C GLY A 62 7.03 2.02 -8.05
N VAL A 63 6.08 2.03 -7.11
CA VAL A 63 5.85 3.14 -6.17
C VAL A 63 7.05 3.36 -5.25
N ILE A 64 7.66 2.29 -4.75
CA ILE A 64 8.86 2.37 -3.89
C ILE A 64 10.06 2.95 -4.66
N ALA A 65 10.19 2.62 -5.94
CA ALA A 65 11.25 3.16 -6.79
C ALA A 65 11.05 4.66 -7.02
N LYS A 66 9.82 5.09 -7.33
CA LYS A 66 9.45 6.52 -7.45
C LYS A 66 9.71 7.29 -6.15
N PHE A 67 9.30 6.74 -5.00
CA PHE A 67 9.55 7.33 -3.68
C PHE A 67 11.05 7.46 -3.37
N THR A 68 11.86 6.47 -3.75
CA THR A 68 13.31 6.52 -3.52
C THR A 68 13.98 7.54 -4.44
N ALA A 69 13.52 7.63 -5.69
CA ALA A 69 14.01 8.62 -6.66
C ALA A 69 13.69 10.06 -6.22
N SER A 70 12.53 10.31 -5.61
CA SER A 70 12.15 11.67 -5.15
C SER A 70 12.92 12.16 -3.92
N ARG A 71 13.67 11.28 -3.23
CA ARG A 71 14.48 11.63 -2.05
C ARG A 71 15.96 11.82 -2.36
N LYS A 72 16.37 11.61 -3.62
CA LYS A 72 17.74 11.74 -4.09
C LYS A 72 17.94 13.10 -4.74
#